data_AF-A0A2A9EP64-F1
#
_entry.id   AF-A0A2A9EP64-F1
#
_cell.length_a   1.000
_cell.length_b   1.000
_cell.length_c   1.000
_cell.angle_alpha   90.00
_cell.angle_beta   90.00
_cell.angle_gamma   90.00
#
_symmetry.space_group_name_H-M   'P 1'
#
loop_
_entity.id
_entity.type
_entity.pdbx_description
1 polymer ?
#
loop_
_entity_poly.entity_id
_entity_poly.type
_entity_poly.pdbx_seq_one_letter_code
_entity_poly.pdbx_strand_id
1 'polypeptide(L)'
;MATILQKAITPQMSVAYLERGLDRVAGYVVPAADAASVTSTAGLFELHGLGFAGTPFSPDAPIDILHLPVSPTAVVLPATGGQDEEGRRRTGGQFLERPPFAGTGFTSTGDLIVPLSWVEHTRLTPGARLWRFTPGEAEPELIGTYHGVAFGWQNHLDDDTFHAVLPSKYVGHVAKIDLGTFAADVTTDESGNPTVLTLVSPSKDAEEHGFTRTAAGLWARKVPAGEATELFEIHASARWHGIPVRIVDQGPNKEGEQFCRVASLAHDADAAERLHMDKLDPGVYETTVALSALTDVVYAQRVPRGWAREGQLEKMRAQESTTPAPAPGAPGAVPTVGRPVVSVGAAGGDGRPNPMNKHAAHLQRVAQGLVSQAPAGWTRARVLCRMVGTRGELLAAATDADGKETGLAGLPGDVGKALAEMRHASFEPGRGTWFAALVTLEPSGKLTLNLDYTHEQKWSKPLEPGQYTADLQRYPRDDEHTPDWLRERLAEDEASGAGGPAD
;
A
#
# COMPACT_ATOMS: atom_id res chain seq x y z
N MET A 1 0.91 17.30 4.89
CA MET A 1 2.08 16.41 5.02
C MET A 1 1.85 15.16 4.20
N ALA A 2 2.89 14.61 3.56
CA ALA A 2 2.77 13.35 2.83
C ALA A 2 2.45 12.20 3.80
N THR A 3 1.56 11.29 3.40
CA THR A 3 1.33 10.05 4.13
C THR A 3 2.64 9.28 4.22
N ILE A 4 3.05 8.87 5.42
CA ILE A 4 4.23 8.02 5.64
C ILE A 4 3.73 6.60 5.91
N LEU A 5 4.20 5.66 5.10
CA LEU A 5 4.04 4.23 5.31
C LEU A 5 5.26 3.67 6.03
N GLN A 6 5.05 2.63 6.81
CA GLN A 6 6.09 1.90 7.53
C GLN A 6 6.14 0.46 7.01
N LYS A 7 7.35 -0.04 6.76
CA LYS A 7 7.62 -1.38 6.27
C LYS A 7 8.79 -2.03 7.02
N ALA A 8 8.64 -3.27 7.46
CA ALA A 8 9.79 -4.07 7.88
C ALA A 8 10.67 -4.49 6.69
N ILE A 9 11.98 -4.34 6.84
CA ILE A 9 13.00 -4.60 5.82
C ILE A 9 13.85 -5.79 6.25
N THR A 10 14.03 -6.77 5.37
CA THR A 10 14.87 -7.93 5.64
C THR A 10 16.34 -7.51 5.79
N PRO A 11 17.17 -8.22 6.57
CA PRO A 11 18.59 -7.90 6.71
C PRO A 11 19.32 -7.78 5.36
N GLN A 12 18.97 -8.64 4.39
CA GLN A 12 19.53 -8.60 3.03
C GLN A 12 19.14 -7.32 2.28
N MET A 13 17.91 -6.84 2.46
CA MET A 13 17.44 -5.60 1.84
C MET A 13 18.05 -4.37 2.52
N SER A 14 18.28 -4.39 3.84
CA SER A 14 19.02 -3.32 4.52
C SER A 14 20.42 -3.16 3.95
N VAL A 15 21.14 -4.27 3.73
CA VAL A 15 22.45 -4.27 3.06
C VAL A 15 22.32 -3.75 1.62
N ALA A 16 21.31 -4.19 0.88
CA ALA A 16 21.09 -3.73 -0.50
C ALA A 16 20.83 -2.21 -0.57
N TYR A 17 20.15 -1.63 0.41
CA TYR A 17 19.94 -0.20 0.53
C TYR A 17 21.24 0.52 0.91
N LEU A 18 21.82 0.19 2.06
CA LEU A 18 22.90 0.98 2.66
C LEU A 18 24.23 0.82 1.95
N GLU A 19 24.56 -0.38 1.45
CA GLU A 19 25.88 -0.65 0.84
C GLU A 19 25.83 -0.60 -0.69
N ARG A 20 24.67 -0.85 -1.30
CA ARG A 20 24.52 -0.96 -2.77
C ARG A 20 23.63 0.11 -3.38
N GLY A 21 22.98 0.93 -2.56
CA GLY A 21 22.19 2.06 -3.02
C GLY A 21 20.89 1.69 -3.74
N LEU A 22 20.32 0.51 -3.47
CA LEU A 22 19.06 0.09 -4.10
C LEU A 22 17.95 1.12 -3.80
N ASP A 23 17.17 1.48 -4.81
CA ASP A 23 16.28 2.66 -4.77
C ASP A 23 14.79 2.32 -4.86
N ARG A 24 14.42 1.03 -4.81
CA ARG A 24 13.05 0.54 -5.03
C ARG A 24 12.55 -0.31 -3.87
N VAL A 25 11.25 -0.21 -3.60
CA VAL A 25 10.55 -0.93 -2.54
C VAL A 25 9.20 -1.45 -3.03
N ALA A 26 8.78 -2.61 -2.52
CA ALA A 26 7.45 -3.19 -2.71
C ALA A 26 7.08 -4.01 -1.46
N GLY A 27 5.81 -4.41 -1.34
CA GLY A 27 5.37 -5.36 -0.31
C GLY A 27 4.41 -4.76 0.70
N TYR A 28 4.16 -5.51 1.77
CA TYR A 28 3.21 -5.09 2.80
C TYR A 28 3.72 -3.91 3.63
N VAL A 29 2.80 -3.01 3.97
CA VAL A 29 3.00 -1.71 4.59
C VAL A 29 1.83 -1.38 5.52
N VAL A 30 2.11 -0.64 6.59
CA VAL A 30 1.11 -0.05 7.49
C VAL A 30 1.32 1.47 7.57
N PRO A 31 0.32 2.30 7.90
CA PRO A 31 0.55 3.72 8.17
C PRO A 31 1.49 3.90 9.37
N ALA A 32 2.60 4.63 9.20
CA ALA A 32 3.62 4.76 10.25
C ALA A 32 3.07 5.39 11.53
N ALA A 33 2.18 6.38 11.40
CA ALA A 33 1.55 7.04 12.54
C ALA A 33 0.53 6.14 13.27
N ASP A 34 -0.11 5.20 12.58
CA ASP A 34 -1.02 4.25 13.24
C ASP A 34 -0.23 3.15 13.99
N ALA A 35 1.00 2.88 13.56
CA ALA A 35 1.92 1.94 14.19
C ALA A 35 2.87 2.57 15.24
N ALA A 36 2.78 3.88 15.47
CA ALA A 36 3.79 4.64 16.22
C ALA A 36 3.95 4.21 17.70
N SER A 37 2.91 3.61 18.29
CA SER A 37 2.98 3.09 19.66
C SER A 37 3.69 1.75 19.80
N VAL A 38 4.00 1.07 18.68
CA VAL A 38 4.65 -0.23 18.66
C VAL A 38 6.16 -0.05 18.51
N THR A 39 6.86 -0.07 19.65
CA THR A 39 8.31 0.16 19.70
C THR A 39 9.12 -1.09 20.04
N SER A 40 8.49 -2.18 20.49
CA SER A 40 9.19 -3.44 20.77
C SER A 40 9.39 -4.26 19.49
N THR A 41 10.53 -4.98 19.40
CA THR A 41 10.81 -5.88 18.28
C THR A 41 9.78 -7.02 18.18
N ALA A 42 9.32 -7.56 19.31
CA ALA A 42 8.25 -8.56 19.33
C ALA A 42 6.92 -8.01 18.76
N GLY A 43 6.54 -6.78 19.14
CA GLY A 43 5.34 -6.14 18.61
C GLY A 43 5.46 -5.81 17.12
N LEU A 44 6.62 -5.33 16.67
CA LEU A 44 6.89 -5.10 15.24
C LEU A 44 6.89 -6.41 14.43
N PHE A 45 7.42 -7.49 15.00
CA PHE A 45 7.42 -8.82 14.39
C PHE A 45 5.98 -9.33 14.15
N GLU A 46 5.11 -9.19 15.15
CA GLU A 46 3.69 -9.54 15.03
C GLU A 46 2.95 -8.60 14.05
N LEU A 47 3.08 -7.29 14.25
CA LEU A 47 2.40 -6.26 13.46
C LEU A 47 2.68 -6.40 11.97
N HIS A 48 3.92 -6.63 11.58
CA HIS A 48 4.32 -6.78 10.17
C HIS A 48 4.18 -8.21 9.65
N GLY A 49 3.67 -9.14 10.45
CA GLY A 49 3.45 -10.53 10.04
C GLY A 49 4.75 -11.25 9.67
N LEU A 50 5.82 -11.01 10.42
CA LEU A 50 7.17 -11.47 10.07
C LEU A 50 7.42 -12.96 10.38
N GLY A 51 6.46 -13.65 10.98
CA GLY A 51 6.52 -15.09 11.30
C GLY A 51 6.21 -16.03 10.14
N PHE A 52 6.49 -15.66 8.89
CA PHE A 52 6.24 -16.50 7.73
C PHE A 52 7.30 -17.60 7.57
N ALA A 53 6.98 -18.65 6.82
CA ALA A 53 7.90 -19.77 6.59
C ALA A 53 9.21 -19.31 5.94
N GLY A 54 10.36 -19.70 6.54
CA GLY A 54 11.68 -19.30 6.07
C GLY A 54 12.06 -17.84 6.37
N THR A 55 11.33 -17.19 7.27
CA THR A 55 11.60 -15.80 7.67
C THR A 55 13.05 -15.60 8.16
N PRO A 56 13.73 -14.52 7.72
CA PRO A 56 15.02 -14.11 8.28
C PRO A 56 14.87 -13.30 9.59
N PHE A 57 13.64 -13.03 10.04
CA PHE A 57 13.35 -12.23 11.21
C PHE A 57 13.28 -13.08 12.48
N SER A 58 13.54 -12.44 13.62
CA SER A 58 13.29 -12.99 14.96
C SER A 58 12.76 -11.87 15.86
N PRO A 59 11.79 -12.15 16.77
CA PRO A 59 11.30 -11.15 17.73
C PRO A 59 12.40 -10.71 18.73
N ASP A 60 13.45 -11.52 18.89
CA ASP A 60 14.58 -11.29 19.80
C ASP A 60 15.84 -10.79 19.05
N ALA A 61 15.69 -10.34 17.81
CA ALA A 61 16.77 -9.76 17.01
C ALA A 61 16.40 -8.34 16.53
N PRO A 62 17.37 -7.52 16.09
CA PRO A 62 17.07 -6.22 15.52
C PRO A 62 16.15 -6.32 14.30
N ILE A 63 15.21 -5.37 14.19
CA ILE A 63 14.29 -5.23 13.04
C ILE A 63 14.50 -3.85 12.44
N ASP A 64 14.82 -3.81 11.16
CA ASP A 64 14.94 -2.56 10.41
C ASP A 64 13.57 -2.18 9.82
N ILE A 65 13.15 -0.95 10.04
CA ILE A 65 11.87 -0.37 9.66
C ILE A 65 12.10 0.81 8.72
N LEU A 66 11.61 0.69 7.50
CA LEU A 66 11.59 1.78 6.53
C LEU A 66 10.36 2.65 6.73
N HIS A 67 10.59 3.95 6.94
CA HIS A 67 9.59 4.99 6.78
C HIS A 67 9.65 5.53 5.36
N LEU A 68 8.55 5.36 4.63
CA LEU A 68 8.38 5.65 3.22
C LEU A 68 7.34 6.78 3.04
N PRO A 69 7.78 8.01 2.74
CA PRO A 69 6.89 9.01 2.17
C PRO A 69 6.31 8.50 0.85
N VAL A 70 4.98 8.47 0.74
CA VAL A 70 4.29 7.87 -0.42
C VAL A 70 4.48 8.73 -1.66
N SER A 71 5.03 8.14 -2.73
CA SER A 71 5.10 8.78 -4.05
C SER A 71 3.70 9.02 -4.62
N PRO A 72 3.44 10.15 -5.30
CA PRO A 72 2.14 10.41 -5.94
C PRO A 72 1.78 9.43 -7.06
N THR A 73 2.75 8.66 -7.56
CA THR A 73 2.54 7.58 -8.55
C THR A 73 2.48 6.18 -7.93
N ALA A 74 2.69 6.06 -6.61
CA ALA A 74 2.68 4.77 -5.93
C ALA A 74 1.28 4.14 -5.99
N VAL A 75 1.24 2.84 -6.28
CA VAL A 75 0.02 2.04 -6.20
C VAL A 75 0.02 1.33 -4.86
N VAL A 76 -0.94 1.68 -4.03
CA VAL A 76 -1.15 1.11 -2.70
C VAL A 76 -2.51 0.42 -2.71
N LEU A 77 -2.52 -0.88 -2.44
CA LEU A 77 -3.70 -1.74 -2.49
C LEU A 77 -4.02 -2.24 -1.09
N PRO A 78 -5.29 -2.26 -0.67
CA PRO A 78 -5.68 -2.96 0.55
C PRO A 78 -5.24 -4.43 0.47
N ALA A 79 -4.62 -4.93 1.54
CA ALA A 79 -4.08 -6.29 1.58
C ALA A 79 -5.18 -7.32 1.90
N THR A 80 -6.24 -7.32 1.09
CA THR A 80 -7.41 -8.19 1.25
C THR A 80 -7.26 -9.43 0.36
N GLY A 81 -7.51 -10.62 0.90
CA GLY A 81 -7.21 -11.89 0.27
C GLY A 81 -7.43 -13.09 1.19
N GLY A 82 -6.64 -14.14 1.04
CA GLY A 82 -6.66 -15.30 1.93
C GLY A 82 -5.37 -16.11 1.89
N GLN A 83 -5.30 -17.14 2.73
CA GLN A 83 -4.17 -18.08 2.78
C GLN A 83 -4.30 -19.23 1.78
N ASP A 84 -5.54 -19.49 1.38
CA ASP A 84 -5.97 -20.43 0.35
C ASP A 84 -7.05 -19.77 -0.51
N GLU A 85 -7.44 -20.44 -1.59
CA GLU A 85 -8.43 -19.93 -2.53
C GLU A 85 -9.83 -19.78 -1.89
N GLU A 86 -10.12 -20.55 -0.84
CA GLU A 86 -11.36 -20.42 -0.08
C GLU A 86 -11.39 -19.12 0.74
N GLY A 87 -10.32 -18.83 1.50
CA GLY A 87 -10.14 -17.58 2.22
C GLY A 87 -10.17 -16.36 1.30
N ARG A 88 -9.51 -16.45 0.13
CA ARG A 88 -9.52 -15.39 -0.88
C ARG A 88 -10.94 -15.11 -1.40
N ARG A 89 -11.73 -16.17 -1.66
CA ARG A 89 -13.15 -16.05 -2.05
C ARG A 89 -13.99 -15.42 -0.93
N ARG A 90 -13.80 -15.82 0.33
CA ARG A 90 -14.55 -15.29 1.49
C ARG A 90 -14.37 -13.79 1.68
N THR A 91 -13.15 -13.28 1.54
CA THR A 91 -12.88 -11.84 1.66
C THR A 91 -13.21 -11.08 0.37
N GLY A 92 -13.26 -11.78 -0.77
CA GLY A 92 -13.42 -11.18 -2.10
C GLY A 92 -12.20 -10.38 -2.54
N GLY A 93 -11.10 -10.51 -1.80
CA GLY A 93 -9.84 -9.84 -2.03
C GLY A 93 -8.98 -10.53 -3.09
N GLN A 94 -7.95 -9.84 -3.55
CA GLN A 94 -7.11 -10.29 -4.66
C GLN A 94 -5.87 -11.05 -4.22
N PHE A 95 -5.48 -11.03 -2.94
CA PHE A 95 -4.24 -11.64 -2.47
C PHE A 95 -4.43 -13.13 -2.10
N LEU A 96 -3.48 -13.97 -2.50
CA LEU A 96 -3.27 -15.31 -1.97
C LEU A 96 -1.84 -15.36 -1.41
N GLU A 97 -1.69 -15.48 -0.09
CA GLU A 97 -0.37 -15.40 0.57
C GLU A 97 -0.28 -16.32 1.79
N ARG A 98 0.94 -16.75 2.12
CA ARG A 98 1.22 -17.66 3.23
C ARG A 98 0.89 -17.06 4.60
N PRO A 99 0.62 -17.88 5.62
CA PRO A 99 0.61 -17.45 7.02
C PRO A 99 1.87 -16.63 7.37
N PRO A 100 1.78 -15.61 8.24
CA PRO A 100 0.63 -15.26 9.08
C PRO A 100 -0.39 -14.29 8.42
N PHE A 101 -0.37 -14.13 7.10
CA PHE A 101 -1.27 -13.22 6.39
C PHE A 101 -2.76 -13.52 6.67
N ALA A 102 -3.50 -12.55 7.21
CA ALA A 102 -4.91 -12.72 7.56
C ALA A 102 -5.88 -12.50 6.38
N GLY A 103 -5.46 -11.77 5.33
CA GLY A 103 -6.31 -11.52 4.17
C GLY A 103 -7.44 -10.50 4.39
N THR A 104 -7.48 -9.80 5.50
CA THR A 104 -8.60 -8.89 5.81
C THR A 104 -8.35 -7.44 5.39
N GLY A 105 -7.12 -7.10 4.99
CA GLY A 105 -6.69 -5.70 4.85
C GLY A 105 -6.34 -5.01 6.18
N PHE A 106 -6.22 -5.78 7.26
CA PHE A 106 -5.75 -5.29 8.56
C PHE A 106 -4.71 -6.23 9.18
N THR A 107 -3.92 -5.67 10.08
CA THR A 107 -3.01 -6.41 10.97
C THR A 107 -3.16 -5.89 12.39
N SER A 108 -2.73 -6.68 13.36
CA SER A 108 -2.86 -6.35 14.77
C SER A 108 -1.66 -6.79 15.58
N THR A 109 -1.39 -6.08 16.68
CA THR A 109 -0.50 -6.52 17.75
C THR A 109 -1.09 -6.09 19.08
N GLY A 110 -1.25 -7.04 20.01
CA GLY A 110 -1.98 -6.79 21.25
C GLY A 110 -3.40 -6.24 21.00
N ASP A 111 -3.68 -5.02 21.45
CA ASP A 111 -4.98 -4.33 21.26
C ASP A 111 -5.00 -3.37 20.07
N LEU A 112 -3.86 -3.13 19.42
CA LEU A 112 -3.73 -2.26 18.27
C LEU A 112 -4.18 -2.99 17.00
N ILE A 113 -5.01 -2.34 16.18
CA ILE A 113 -5.42 -2.79 14.86
C ILE A 113 -5.14 -1.67 13.87
N VAL A 114 -4.40 -1.94 12.81
CA VAL A 114 -4.05 -0.96 11.78
C VAL A 114 -4.35 -1.48 10.37
N PRO A 115 -4.64 -0.60 9.40
CA PRO A 115 -4.76 -0.99 8.01
C PRO A 115 -3.48 -1.64 7.50
N LEU A 116 -3.62 -2.79 6.85
CA LEU A 116 -2.57 -3.45 6.11
C LEU A 116 -2.81 -3.20 4.62
N SER A 117 -1.81 -2.62 3.97
CA SER A 117 -1.80 -2.41 2.53
C SER A 117 -0.58 -3.09 1.92
N TRP A 118 -0.59 -3.25 0.60
CA TRP A 118 0.55 -3.70 -0.19
C TRP A 118 0.90 -2.60 -1.19
N VAL A 119 2.16 -2.23 -1.26
CA VAL A 119 2.67 -1.26 -2.23
C VAL A 119 3.31 -1.98 -3.41
N GLU A 120 2.87 -1.62 -4.61
CA GLU A 120 3.53 -2.03 -5.85
C GLU A 120 4.95 -1.46 -5.92
N HIS A 121 5.84 -2.05 -6.71
CA HIS A 121 7.19 -1.49 -6.86
C HIS A 121 7.14 0.00 -7.17
N THR A 122 7.68 0.77 -6.23
CA THR A 122 7.83 2.21 -6.32
C THR A 122 9.26 2.55 -6.00
N ARG A 123 9.73 3.65 -6.59
CA ARG A 123 10.99 4.25 -6.17
C ARG A 123 10.80 4.87 -4.79
N LEU A 124 11.82 4.77 -3.96
CA LEU A 124 11.90 5.45 -2.68
C LEU A 124 11.83 6.96 -2.91
N THR A 125 11.04 7.65 -2.10
CA THR A 125 10.95 9.10 -2.14
C THR A 125 12.11 9.70 -1.34
N PRO A 126 12.77 10.79 -1.81
CA PRO A 126 13.72 11.52 -0.99
C PRO A 126 13.16 11.84 0.40
N GLY A 127 13.96 11.61 1.44
CA GLY A 127 13.54 11.71 2.83
C GLY A 127 13.00 10.40 3.44
N ALA A 128 12.99 9.30 2.70
CA ALA A 128 12.78 7.98 3.29
C ALA A 128 13.90 7.66 4.30
N ARG A 129 13.53 7.01 5.41
CA ARG A 129 14.42 6.75 6.55
C ARG A 129 14.36 5.29 6.96
N LEU A 130 15.51 4.71 7.25
CA LEU A 130 15.63 3.35 7.74
C LEU A 130 16.03 3.38 9.23
N TRP A 131 15.18 2.82 10.07
CA TRP A 131 15.32 2.82 11.52
C TRP A 131 15.57 1.40 12.04
N ARG A 132 16.55 1.21 12.91
CA ARG A 132 16.82 -0.06 13.56
C ARG A 132 16.22 -0.09 14.95
N PHE A 133 15.34 -1.06 15.19
CA PHE A 133 14.81 -1.37 16.50
C PHE A 133 15.59 -2.55 17.08
N THR A 134 16.21 -2.37 18.25
CA THR A 134 17.02 -3.40 18.91
C THR A 134 16.31 -3.89 20.18
N PRO A 135 16.25 -5.21 20.46
CA PRO A 135 15.62 -5.72 21.66
C PRO A 135 16.21 -5.12 22.94
N GLY A 136 15.34 -4.56 23.79
CA GLY A 136 15.72 -3.97 25.08
C GLY A 136 16.15 -2.50 25.00
N GLU A 137 16.36 -1.94 23.81
CA GLU A 137 16.64 -0.51 23.65
C GLU A 137 15.36 0.32 23.66
N ALA A 138 15.41 1.50 24.28
CA ALA A 138 14.24 2.36 24.45
C ALA A 138 13.85 3.11 23.16
N GLU A 139 14.84 3.48 22.35
CA GLU A 139 14.67 4.29 21.14
C GLU A 139 15.33 3.60 19.95
N PRO A 140 14.74 3.68 18.75
CA PRO A 140 15.35 3.16 17.54
C PRO A 140 16.51 4.04 17.05
N GLU A 141 17.47 3.42 16.37
CA GLU A 141 18.61 4.11 15.74
C GLU A 141 18.29 4.44 14.27
N LEU A 142 18.55 5.67 13.81
CA LEU A 142 18.46 6.01 12.39
C LEU A 142 19.72 5.51 11.67
N ILE A 143 19.59 4.45 10.89
CA ILE A 143 20.73 3.79 10.22
C ILE A 143 20.92 4.19 8.77
N GLY A 144 19.91 4.79 8.14
CA GLY A 144 20.08 5.38 6.81
C GLY A 144 19.02 6.40 6.40
N THR A 145 19.42 7.31 5.53
CA THR A 145 18.54 8.32 4.93
C THR A 145 18.68 8.29 3.41
N TYR A 146 17.57 8.20 2.68
CA TYR A 146 17.57 8.23 1.22
C TYR A 146 17.43 9.67 0.70
N HIS A 147 18.36 10.11 -0.14
CA HIS A 147 18.48 11.47 -0.66
C HIS A 147 18.10 11.61 -2.13
N GLY A 148 17.40 10.62 -2.69
CA GLY A 148 16.97 10.62 -4.08
C GLY A 148 17.94 9.92 -5.03
N VAL A 149 17.53 9.73 -6.27
CA VAL A 149 18.24 8.94 -7.30
C VAL A 149 19.64 9.42 -7.61
N ALA A 150 19.92 10.70 -7.39
CA ALA A 150 21.23 11.31 -7.65
C ALA A 150 22.26 10.99 -6.56
N PHE A 151 21.79 10.88 -5.31
CA PHE A 151 22.64 10.83 -4.13
C PHE A 151 22.55 9.47 -3.42
N GLY A 152 21.44 8.76 -3.59
CA GLY A 152 21.19 7.44 -3.03
C GLY A 152 21.00 7.46 -1.52
N TRP A 153 21.43 6.39 -0.88
CA TRP A 153 21.40 6.23 0.57
C TRP A 153 22.64 6.82 1.22
N GLN A 154 22.43 7.66 2.23
CA GLN A 154 23.44 7.98 3.23
C GLN A 154 23.44 6.89 4.30
N ASN A 155 24.56 6.20 4.48
CA ASN A 155 24.74 5.11 5.42
C ASN A 155 25.28 5.64 6.76
N HIS A 156 24.41 5.76 7.77
CA HIS A 156 24.81 6.29 9.08
C HIS A 156 25.65 5.30 9.90
N LEU A 157 25.77 4.05 9.43
CA LEU A 157 26.62 3.02 10.06
C LEU A 157 28.05 3.01 9.52
N ASP A 158 28.34 3.76 8.46
CA ASP A 158 29.62 3.77 7.76
C ASP A 158 30.03 5.22 7.42
N ASP A 159 30.33 6.01 8.46
CA ASP A 159 30.83 7.40 8.33
C ASP A 159 30.03 8.29 7.36
N ASP A 160 28.71 8.08 7.27
CA ASP A 160 27.81 8.82 6.36
C ASP A 160 28.17 8.68 4.87
N THR A 161 28.71 7.52 4.45
CA THR A 161 28.97 7.22 3.04
C THR A 161 27.69 7.22 2.20
N PHE A 162 27.81 7.63 0.93
CA PHE A 162 26.70 7.72 0.00
C PHE A 162 26.77 6.60 -1.05
N HIS A 163 25.69 5.83 -1.16
CA HIS A 163 25.57 4.70 -2.07
C HIS A 163 24.35 4.86 -2.96
N ALA A 164 24.56 4.89 -4.27
CA ALA A 164 23.48 4.94 -5.27
C ALA A 164 23.66 3.86 -6.34
N VAL A 165 22.54 3.34 -6.83
CA VAL A 165 22.49 2.49 -8.02
C VAL A 165 22.09 3.32 -9.24
N LEU A 166 22.43 2.86 -10.44
CA LEU A 166 21.85 3.42 -11.67
C LEU A 166 20.33 3.23 -11.62
N PRO A 167 19.53 4.31 -11.58
CA PRO A 167 18.08 4.20 -11.47
C PRO A 167 17.48 3.50 -12.69
N SER A 168 16.66 2.48 -12.46
CA SER A 168 15.83 1.94 -13.53
C SER A 168 14.83 2.98 -14.01
N LYS A 169 14.60 3.05 -15.33
CA LYS A 169 13.57 3.92 -15.91
C LYS A 169 12.15 3.36 -15.76
N TYR A 170 12.00 2.10 -15.35
CA TYR A 170 10.72 1.39 -15.22
C TYR A 170 10.08 1.51 -13.83
N VAL A 171 10.76 2.18 -12.91
CA VAL A 171 10.29 2.45 -11.55
C VAL A 171 10.66 3.88 -11.18
N GLY A 172 9.68 4.67 -10.75
CA GLY A 172 9.86 6.08 -10.41
C GLY A 172 9.82 7.03 -11.61
N HIS A 173 10.02 8.32 -11.32
CA HIS A 173 9.78 9.39 -12.29
C HIS A 173 10.89 9.49 -13.33
N VAL A 174 10.48 9.88 -14.52
CA VAL A 174 11.31 10.17 -15.69
C VAL A 174 10.90 11.52 -16.23
N ALA A 175 11.89 12.36 -16.52
CA ALA A 175 11.70 13.69 -17.09
C ALA A 175 12.29 13.71 -18.50
N LYS A 176 11.50 14.22 -19.45
CA LYS A 176 11.95 14.47 -20.82
C LYS A 176 12.20 15.96 -21.02
N ILE A 177 13.45 16.31 -21.26
CA ILE A 177 13.91 17.67 -21.59
C ILE A 177 14.54 17.66 -22.99
N ASP A 178 14.96 18.81 -23.49
CA ASP A 178 15.59 18.93 -24.82
C ASP A 178 16.85 18.05 -24.97
N LEU A 179 17.57 17.81 -23.86
CA LEU A 179 18.77 16.95 -23.84
C LEU A 179 18.44 15.45 -23.91
N GLY A 180 17.20 15.04 -23.66
CA GLY A 180 16.82 13.64 -23.62
C GLY A 180 15.89 13.27 -22.47
N THR A 181 15.85 11.98 -22.16
CA THR A 181 14.99 11.41 -21.11
C THR A 181 15.85 10.89 -19.96
N PHE A 182 15.59 11.38 -18.76
CA PHE A 182 16.40 11.11 -17.57
C PHE A 182 15.52 10.59 -16.43
N ALA A 183 16.03 9.63 -15.66
CA ALA A 183 15.47 9.36 -14.35
C ALA A 183 15.55 10.63 -13.50
N ALA A 184 14.50 10.91 -12.73
CA ALA A 184 14.41 12.15 -11.98
C ALA A 184 13.75 11.97 -10.61
N ASP A 185 14.20 12.76 -9.65
CA ASP A 185 13.39 13.09 -8.48
C ASP A 185 12.64 14.39 -8.71
N VAL A 186 11.48 14.50 -8.09
CA VAL A 186 10.60 15.66 -8.19
C VAL A 186 10.49 16.30 -6.81
N THR A 187 10.97 17.54 -6.69
CA THR A 187 10.65 18.40 -5.56
C THR A 187 9.34 19.12 -5.88
N THR A 188 8.42 19.14 -4.90
CA THR A 188 7.14 19.82 -5.03
C THR A 188 7.02 21.00 -4.07
N ASP A 189 6.16 21.95 -4.38
CA ASP A 189 5.70 22.97 -3.42
C ASP A 189 4.70 22.36 -2.39
N GLU A 190 4.21 23.19 -1.47
CA GLU A 190 3.22 22.80 -0.46
C GLU A 190 1.88 22.32 -1.06
N SER A 191 1.57 22.76 -2.28
CA SER A 191 0.37 22.34 -3.03
C SER A 191 0.59 21.05 -3.82
N GLY A 192 1.80 20.49 -3.80
CA GLY A 192 2.17 19.27 -4.53
C GLY A 192 2.54 19.51 -5.99
N ASN A 193 2.72 20.75 -6.44
CA ASN A 193 3.14 21.05 -7.81
C ASN A 193 4.65 20.86 -7.97
N PRO A 194 5.13 20.26 -9.07
CA PRO A 194 6.56 20.13 -9.35
C PRO A 194 7.24 21.50 -9.47
N THR A 195 8.35 21.70 -8.75
CA THR A 195 9.14 22.94 -8.79
C THR A 195 10.54 22.70 -9.35
N VAL A 196 11.22 21.65 -8.88
CA VAL A 196 12.60 21.31 -9.29
C VAL A 196 12.67 19.82 -9.62
N LEU A 197 13.36 19.49 -10.71
CA LEU A 197 13.70 18.14 -11.10
C LEU A 197 15.19 17.92 -10.86
N THR A 198 15.54 16.83 -10.18
CA THR A 198 16.93 16.38 -10.07
C THR A 198 17.14 15.25 -11.07
N LEU A 199 17.75 15.56 -12.22
CA LEU A 199 18.02 14.63 -13.31
C LEU A 199 19.29 13.84 -13.03
N VAL A 200 19.32 12.56 -13.44
CA VAL A 200 20.46 11.67 -13.21
C VAL A 200 20.97 11.08 -14.52
N SER A 201 22.30 11.02 -14.64
CA SER A 201 23.02 10.35 -15.72
C SER A 201 24.12 9.46 -15.16
N PRO A 202 24.35 8.26 -15.76
CA PRO A 202 25.51 7.44 -15.44
C PRO A 202 26.79 7.89 -16.15
N SER A 203 26.70 8.73 -17.19
CA SER A 203 27.85 9.07 -18.04
C SER A 203 28.54 10.36 -17.62
N LYS A 204 29.88 10.35 -17.64
CA LYS A 204 30.72 11.54 -17.51
C LYS A 204 30.45 12.58 -18.59
N ASP A 205 30.03 12.16 -19.78
CA ASP A 205 29.75 13.09 -20.89
C ASP A 205 28.64 14.09 -20.54
N ALA A 206 27.80 13.79 -19.54
CA ALA A 206 26.79 14.71 -19.04
C ALA A 206 27.39 15.98 -18.38
N GLU A 207 28.67 15.97 -18.01
CA GLU A 207 29.41 17.15 -17.51
C GLU A 207 29.35 18.31 -18.51
N GLU A 208 29.45 18.02 -19.82
CA GLU A 208 29.34 19.01 -20.89
C GLU A 208 27.96 19.69 -20.94
N HIS A 209 26.96 19.05 -20.32
CA HIS A 209 25.60 19.54 -20.19
C HIS A 209 25.29 20.05 -18.78
N GLY A 210 26.31 20.40 -17.99
CA GLY A 210 26.14 21.03 -16.67
C GLY A 210 25.70 20.08 -15.56
N PHE A 211 25.87 18.77 -15.74
CA PHE A 211 25.73 17.82 -14.64
C PHE A 211 27.00 17.83 -13.78
N THR A 212 26.84 17.63 -12.49
CA THR A 212 27.97 17.52 -11.54
C THR A 212 28.02 16.12 -10.95
N ARG A 213 29.24 15.62 -10.74
CA ARG A 213 29.45 14.31 -10.13
C ARG A 213 29.09 14.34 -8.64
N THR A 214 28.24 13.43 -8.20
CA THR A 214 27.82 13.27 -6.80
C THR A 214 28.80 12.42 -6.01
N ALA A 215 28.71 12.45 -4.68
CA ALA A 215 29.50 11.60 -3.80
C ALA A 215 29.27 10.10 -4.05
N ALA A 216 28.06 9.73 -4.49
CA ALA A 216 27.69 8.37 -4.87
C ALA A 216 28.21 7.96 -6.28
N GLY A 217 28.90 8.85 -6.99
CA GLY A 217 29.56 8.56 -8.26
C GLY A 217 28.71 8.76 -9.52
N LEU A 218 27.42 9.06 -9.37
CA LEU A 218 26.51 9.42 -10.48
C LEU A 218 26.67 10.90 -10.87
N TRP A 219 26.07 11.29 -11.98
CA TRP A 219 26.04 12.69 -12.44
C TRP A 219 24.64 13.25 -12.29
N ALA A 220 24.52 14.42 -11.68
CA ALA A 220 23.23 15.02 -11.36
C ALA A 220 23.14 16.47 -11.86
N ARG A 221 21.95 16.88 -12.30
CA ARG A 221 21.65 18.28 -12.64
C ARG A 221 20.27 18.63 -12.13
N LYS A 222 20.16 19.77 -11.44
CA LYS A 222 18.87 20.34 -11.05
C LYS A 222 18.37 21.28 -12.14
N VAL A 223 17.11 21.15 -12.52
CA VAL A 223 16.42 22.05 -13.47
C VAL A 223 15.04 22.45 -12.93
N PRO A 224 14.52 23.64 -13.23
CA PRO A 224 13.13 23.98 -13.00
C PRO A 224 12.19 22.96 -13.67
N ALA A 225 11.10 22.59 -13.00
CA ALA A 225 10.15 21.61 -13.55
C ALA A 225 9.52 22.04 -14.88
N GLY A 226 9.46 23.35 -15.15
CA GLY A 226 9.00 23.90 -16.43
C GLY A 226 9.87 23.55 -17.64
N GLU A 227 11.13 23.15 -17.44
CA GLU A 227 12.00 22.69 -18.54
C GLU A 227 11.58 21.32 -19.08
N ALA A 228 10.89 20.49 -18.28
CA ALA A 228 10.43 19.19 -18.74
C ALA A 228 9.25 19.34 -19.72
N THR A 229 9.37 18.75 -20.89
CA THR A 229 8.25 18.60 -21.85
C THR A 229 7.27 17.52 -21.40
N GLU A 230 7.77 16.46 -20.75
CA GLU A 230 6.99 15.38 -20.16
C GLU A 230 7.59 14.99 -18.80
N LEU A 231 6.74 14.71 -17.81
CA LEU A 231 7.10 14.19 -16.50
C LEU A 231 6.12 13.07 -16.13
N PHE A 232 6.62 11.85 -16.01
CA PHE A 232 5.79 10.65 -15.80
C PHE A 232 6.60 9.52 -15.18
N GLU A 233 5.92 8.47 -14.70
CA GLU A 233 6.53 7.18 -14.42
C GLU A 233 6.17 6.18 -15.53
N ILE A 234 7.12 5.34 -15.93
CA ILE A 234 6.83 4.23 -16.84
C ILE A 234 6.31 3.06 -16.02
N HIS A 235 5.08 2.63 -16.31
CA HIS A 235 4.54 1.36 -15.83
C HIS A 235 4.51 0.37 -16.98
N ALA A 236 5.47 -0.54 -17.00
CA ALA A 236 5.59 -1.56 -18.04
C ALA A 236 4.99 -2.87 -17.52
N SER A 237 3.79 -3.23 -17.98
CA SER A 237 3.16 -4.51 -17.66
C SER A 237 3.34 -5.51 -18.79
N ALA A 238 3.34 -6.80 -18.45
CA ALA A 238 3.45 -7.89 -19.40
C ALA A 238 2.81 -9.15 -18.82
N ARG A 239 2.81 -10.24 -19.59
CA ARG A 239 2.52 -11.59 -19.12
C ARG A 239 3.74 -12.49 -19.26
N TRP A 240 4.01 -13.29 -18.23
CA TRP A 240 5.04 -14.33 -18.22
C TRP A 240 4.44 -15.64 -17.75
N HIS A 241 4.54 -16.70 -18.56
CA HIS A 241 3.86 -17.99 -18.31
C HIS A 241 2.38 -17.86 -17.91
N GLY A 242 1.68 -16.88 -18.48
CA GLY A 242 0.27 -16.67 -18.24
C GLY A 242 -0.08 -15.92 -16.94
N ILE A 243 0.88 -15.46 -16.14
CA ILE A 243 0.61 -14.56 -15.01
C ILE A 243 0.95 -13.10 -15.37
N PRO A 244 0.23 -12.10 -14.83
CA PRO A 244 0.58 -10.70 -15.03
C PRO A 244 1.85 -10.34 -14.25
N VAL A 245 2.77 -9.62 -14.89
CA VAL A 245 4.02 -9.15 -14.30
C VAL A 245 4.27 -7.68 -14.65
N ARG A 246 5.07 -6.99 -13.84
CA ARG A 246 5.63 -5.67 -14.12
C ARG A 246 7.11 -5.80 -14.43
N ILE A 247 7.58 -5.17 -15.51
CA ILE A 247 9.01 -4.95 -15.73
C ILE A 247 9.46 -3.85 -14.77
N VAL A 248 10.39 -4.18 -13.89
CA VAL A 248 10.93 -3.27 -12.86
C VAL A 248 12.39 -2.91 -13.12
N ASP A 249 13.06 -3.69 -13.98
CA ASP A 249 14.33 -3.31 -14.57
C ASP A 249 14.55 -3.97 -15.93
N GLN A 250 15.41 -3.39 -16.77
CA GLN A 250 15.77 -3.99 -18.07
C GLN A 250 17.19 -3.57 -18.47
N GLY A 251 17.96 -4.54 -18.97
CA GLY A 251 19.27 -4.28 -19.55
C GLY A 251 19.76 -5.42 -20.45
N PRO A 252 20.76 -5.15 -21.30
CA PRO A 252 21.44 -6.19 -22.06
C PRO A 252 22.29 -7.07 -21.14
N ASN A 253 22.38 -8.37 -21.44
CA ASN A 253 23.45 -9.22 -20.94
C ASN A 253 24.78 -8.89 -21.66
N LYS A 254 25.85 -9.63 -21.35
CA LYS A 254 27.17 -9.47 -21.99
C LYS A 254 27.17 -9.72 -23.50
N GLU A 255 26.16 -10.43 -24.02
CA GLU A 255 25.99 -10.79 -25.43
C GLU A 255 25.03 -9.84 -26.17
N GLY A 256 24.48 -8.83 -25.47
CA GLY A 256 23.57 -7.83 -26.02
C GLY A 256 22.08 -8.23 -25.98
N GLU A 257 21.76 -9.46 -25.57
CA GLU A 257 20.38 -9.92 -25.43
C GLU A 257 19.68 -9.18 -24.29
N GLN A 258 18.45 -8.72 -24.52
CA GLN A 258 17.68 -7.94 -23.55
C GLN A 258 17.03 -8.85 -22.50
N PHE A 259 17.34 -8.58 -21.23
CA PHE A 259 16.70 -9.20 -20.08
C PHE A 259 15.91 -8.18 -19.28
N CYS A 260 14.82 -8.65 -18.68
CA CYS A 260 13.96 -7.88 -17.80
C CYS A 260 13.99 -8.52 -16.41
N ARG A 261 14.19 -7.71 -15.38
CA ARG A 261 13.74 -8.06 -14.03
C ARG A 261 12.24 -7.80 -13.98
N VAL A 262 11.46 -8.83 -13.66
CA VAL A 262 10.01 -8.75 -13.58
C VAL A 262 9.52 -9.05 -12.17
N ALA A 263 8.49 -8.33 -11.73
CA ALA A 263 7.79 -8.55 -10.46
C ALA A 263 6.37 -9.07 -10.73
N SER A 264 5.90 -10.03 -9.93
CA SER A 264 4.55 -10.56 -10.07
C SER A 264 3.49 -9.50 -9.72
N LEU A 265 2.49 -9.34 -10.57
CA LEU A 265 1.26 -8.58 -10.31
C LEU A 265 0.06 -9.51 -10.08
N ALA A 266 0.29 -10.83 -10.01
CA ALA A 266 -0.78 -11.80 -9.84
C ALA A 266 -1.40 -11.77 -8.44
N HIS A 267 -0.65 -11.25 -7.46
CA HIS A 267 -0.97 -11.31 -6.03
C HIS A 267 -1.29 -12.75 -5.57
N ASP A 268 -0.60 -13.72 -6.14
CA ASP A 268 -0.87 -15.14 -5.98
C ASP A 268 0.44 -15.90 -5.72
N ALA A 269 0.67 -16.23 -4.43
CA ALA A 269 1.88 -16.92 -4.00
C ALA A 269 2.00 -18.31 -4.62
N ASP A 270 0.89 -19.05 -4.80
CA ASP A 270 0.93 -20.38 -5.44
C ASP A 270 1.38 -20.29 -6.89
N ALA A 271 0.87 -19.30 -7.63
CA ALA A 271 1.25 -19.09 -9.02
C ALA A 271 2.72 -18.69 -9.15
N ALA A 272 3.20 -17.77 -8.30
CA ALA A 272 4.59 -17.33 -8.32
C ALA A 272 5.56 -18.45 -7.90
N GLU A 273 5.25 -19.19 -6.83
CA GLU A 273 6.10 -20.28 -6.34
C GLU A 273 6.14 -21.47 -7.32
N ARG A 274 5.02 -21.80 -7.99
CA ARG A 274 5.01 -22.81 -9.08
C ARG A 274 5.91 -22.43 -10.26
N LEU A 275 6.08 -21.14 -10.51
CA LEU A 275 6.97 -20.63 -11.55
C LEU A 275 8.40 -20.42 -11.06
N HIS A 276 8.71 -20.81 -9.83
CA HIS A 276 10.02 -20.66 -9.20
C HIS A 276 10.54 -19.22 -9.22
N MET A 277 9.66 -18.24 -9.04
CA MET A 277 10.08 -16.86 -8.82
C MET A 277 10.80 -16.71 -7.49
N ASP A 278 11.78 -15.82 -7.43
CA ASP A 278 12.49 -15.46 -6.20
C ASP A 278 11.51 -14.76 -5.25
N LYS A 279 11.24 -15.36 -4.09
CA LYS A 279 10.51 -14.69 -3.00
C LYS A 279 11.47 -13.74 -2.28
N LEU A 280 11.31 -12.44 -2.54
CA LEU A 280 12.13 -11.41 -1.88
C LEU A 280 11.56 -11.03 -0.51
N ASP A 281 10.24 -11.09 -0.38
CA ASP A 281 9.46 -10.70 0.79
C ASP A 281 8.05 -11.34 0.68
N PRO A 282 7.24 -11.43 1.75
CA PRO A 282 5.83 -11.78 1.61
C PRO A 282 5.12 -10.83 0.63
N GLY A 283 4.40 -11.41 -0.33
CA GLY A 283 3.72 -10.70 -1.39
C GLY A 283 4.63 -10.12 -2.47
N VAL A 284 5.95 -10.37 -2.44
CA VAL A 284 6.91 -9.81 -3.41
C VAL A 284 7.72 -10.93 -4.04
N TYR A 285 7.40 -11.22 -5.31
CA TYR A 285 8.07 -12.24 -6.11
C TYR A 285 8.66 -11.61 -7.35
N GLU A 286 9.94 -11.86 -7.61
CA GLU A 286 10.64 -11.38 -8.79
C GLU A 286 11.37 -12.49 -9.52
N THR A 287 11.68 -12.29 -10.79
CA THR A 287 12.64 -13.12 -11.51
C THR A 287 13.25 -12.34 -12.67
N THR A 288 14.33 -12.88 -13.25
CA THR A 288 14.97 -12.31 -14.43
C THR A 288 14.67 -13.18 -15.63
N VAL A 289 14.10 -12.60 -16.69
CA VAL A 289 13.66 -13.31 -17.89
C VAL A 289 14.12 -12.57 -19.14
N ALA A 290 14.30 -13.29 -20.25
CA ALA A 290 14.53 -12.64 -21.53
C ALA A 290 13.29 -11.83 -21.93
N LEU A 291 13.48 -10.63 -22.51
CA LEU A 291 12.36 -9.81 -23.00
C LEU A 291 11.51 -10.56 -24.03
N SER A 292 12.15 -11.43 -24.82
CA SER A 292 11.50 -12.31 -25.81
C SER A 292 10.55 -13.35 -25.19
N ALA A 293 10.70 -13.65 -23.90
CA ALA A 293 9.82 -14.56 -23.16
C ALA A 293 8.56 -13.88 -22.61
N LEU A 294 8.47 -12.54 -22.72
CA LEU A 294 7.32 -11.76 -22.29
C LEU A 294 6.30 -11.62 -23.42
N THR A 295 5.03 -11.69 -23.05
CA THR A 295 3.87 -11.48 -23.95
C THR A 295 3.06 -10.29 -23.46
N ASP A 296 2.20 -9.73 -24.32
CA ASP A 296 1.31 -8.60 -24.00
C ASP A 296 2.03 -7.43 -23.31
N VAL A 297 3.21 -7.06 -23.79
CA VAL A 297 4.00 -5.98 -23.20
C VAL A 297 3.33 -4.64 -23.49
N VAL A 298 2.88 -3.98 -22.44
CA VAL A 298 2.23 -2.67 -22.47
C VAL A 298 3.06 -1.68 -21.68
N TYR A 299 3.43 -0.58 -22.33
CA TYR A 299 4.06 0.56 -21.67
C TYR A 299 3.00 1.61 -21.39
N ALA A 300 2.73 1.86 -20.12
CA ALA A 300 1.86 2.95 -19.69
C ALA A 300 2.69 4.09 -19.09
N GLN A 301 2.30 5.33 -19.38
CA GLN A 301 2.79 6.51 -18.65
C GLN A 301 1.83 6.80 -17.50
N ARG A 302 2.32 6.71 -16.26
CA ARG A 302 1.60 7.14 -15.06
C ARG A 302 1.95 8.59 -14.77
N VAL A 303 0.95 9.46 -14.78
CA VAL A 303 1.11 10.88 -14.45
C VAL A 303 0.22 11.21 -13.25
N PRO A 304 0.77 11.80 -12.16
CA PRO A 304 -0.05 12.33 -11.09
C PRO A 304 -1.05 13.35 -11.63
N ARG A 305 -2.32 13.26 -11.21
CA ARG A 305 -3.39 14.15 -11.71
C ARG A 305 -3.04 15.63 -11.58
N GLY A 306 -2.42 16.03 -10.47
CA GLY A 306 -1.99 17.42 -10.24
C GLY A 306 -0.86 17.89 -11.16
N TRP A 307 -0.16 16.98 -11.84
CA TRP A 307 0.96 17.29 -12.74
C TRP A 307 0.57 17.23 -14.22
N ALA A 308 -0.60 16.67 -14.53
CA ALA A 308 -1.03 16.44 -15.90
C ALA A 308 -1.34 17.75 -16.64
N ARG A 309 -0.77 17.92 -17.85
CA ARG A 309 -1.06 19.06 -18.73
C ARG A 309 -2.41 18.89 -19.43
N GLU A 310 -2.99 19.98 -19.93
CA GLU A 310 -4.31 19.98 -20.58
C GLU A 310 -4.46 18.95 -21.71
N GLY A 311 -3.49 18.87 -22.62
CA GLY A 311 -3.49 17.85 -23.69
C GLY A 311 -3.28 16.40 -23.21
N GLN A 312 -2.77 16.20 -21.99
CA GLN A 312 -2.76 14.88 -21.34
C GLN A 312 -4.14 14.62 -20.71
N LEU A 313 -4.73 15.59 -20.00
CA LEU A 313 -6.09 15.53 -19.43
C LEU A 313 -7.18 15.21 -20.48
N GLU A 314 -7.06 15.74 -21.70
CA GLU A 314 -7.98 15.42 -22.81
C GLU A 314 -7.87 13.96 -23.26
N LYS A 315 -6.65 13.43 -23.41
CA LYS A 315 -6.42 12.01 -23.70
C LYS A 315 -6.96 11.10 -22.59
N MET A 316 -6.88 11.56 -21.34
CA MET A 316 -7.41 10.86 -20.17
C MET A 316 -8.94 10.73 -20.23
N ARG A 317 -9.67 11.81 -20.53
CA ARG A 317 -11.13 11.81 -20.67
C ARG A 317 -11.61 10.92 -21.82
N ALA A 318 -10.84 10.85 -22.91
CA ALA A 318 -11.14 9.99 -24.05
C ALA A 318 -10.91 8.49 -23.77
N GLN A 319 -9.99 8.15 -22.85
CA GLN A 319 -9.73 6.75 -22.45
C GLN A 319 -10.72 6.25 -21.39
N GLU A 320 -11.11 7.08 -20.42
CA GLU A 320 -12.15 6.72 -19.42
C GLU A 320 -13.51 6.41 -20.08
N SER A 321 -13.79 7.00 -21.25
CA SER A 321 -15.03 6.80 -22.01
C SER A 321 -15.02 5.59 -22.95
N THR A 322 -13.88 4.92 -23.14
CA THR A 322 -13.73 3.83 -24.12
C THR A 322 -13.45 2.44 -23.54
N THR A 323 -13.37 2.27 -22.21
CA THR A 323 -13.06 0.97 -21.57
C THR A 323 -14.21 -0.06 -21.74
N PRO A 324 -14.04 -1.15 -22.52
CA PRO A 324 -14.97 -2.29 -22.53
C PRO A 324 -14.50 -3.38 -21.54
N ALA A 325 -15.45 -4.19 -21.05
CA ALA A 325 -15.18 -5.32 -20.16
C ALA A 325 -14.27 -6.40 -20.80
N PRO A 326 -13.41 -7.11 -20.02
CA PRO A 326 -12.50 -8.10 -20.57
C PRO A 326 -13.23 -9.40 -20.95
N ALA A 327 -12.92 -9.94 -22.14
CA ALA A 327 -13.32 -11.26 -22.60
C ALA A 327 -12.10 -12.23 -22.61
N PRO A 328 -12.28 -13.55 -22.50
CA PRO A 328 -11.18 -14.50 -22.29
C PRO A 328 -10.58 -15.06 -23.60
N GLY A 329 -9.26 -15.26 -23.57
CA GLY A 329 -8.53 -16.35 -24.26
C GLY A 329 -8.42 -16.33 -25.80
N ALA A 330 -7.24 -15.97 -26.30
CA ALA A 330 -6.76 -16.41 -27.63
C ALA A 330 -5.23 -16.62 -27.62
N PRO A 331 -4.69 -17.65 -28.30
CA PRO A 331 -3.27 -18.00 -28.21
C PRO A 331 -2.42 -17.32 -29.30
N GLY A 332 -1.17 -17.00 -28.92
CA GLY A 332 -0.01 -16.92 -29.81
C GLY A 332 0.03 -15.74 -30.79
N ALA A 333 0.55 -14.60 -30.33
CA ALA A 333 1.03 -13.54 -31.21
C ALA A 333 2.46 -13.12 -30.84
N VAL A 334 3.29 -12.93 -31.85
CA VAL A 334 4.64 -12.35 -31.78
C VAL A 334 4.59 -11.03 -31.00
N PRO A 335 5.54 -10.73 -30.09
CA PRO A 335 5.50 -9.54 -29.24
C PRO A 335 5.41 -8.28 -30.11
N THR A 336 4.25 -7.64 -30.10
CA THR A 336 4.05 -6.34 -30.75
C THR A 336 4.17 -5.30 -29.65
N VAL A 337 5.24 -4.50 -29.67
CA VAL A 337 5.43 -3.40 -28.73
C VAL A 337 4.26 -2.43 -28.87
N GLY A 338 3.40 -2.37 -27.86
CA GLY A 338 2.25 -1.47 -27.84
C GLY A 338 2.68 0.00 -27.83
N ARG A 339 1.87 0.88 -28.43
CA ARG A 339 2.03 2.33 -28.27
C ARG A 339 1.83 2.72 -26.80
N PRO A 340 2.58 3.71 -26.28
CA PRO A 340 2.41 4.18 -24.91
C PRO A 340 0.98 4.61 -24.60
N VAL A 341 0.38 4.07 -23.54
CA VAL A 341 -0.95 4.45 -23.04
C VAL A 341 -0.78 5.37 -21.83
N VAL A 342 -1.44 6.53 -21.79
CA VAL A 342 -1.35 7.43 -20.63
C VAL A 342 -2.40 7.04 -19.60
N SER A 343 -2.01 6.38 -18.52
CA SER A 343 -2.91 5.97 -17.45
C SER A 343 -2.80 6.91 -16.26
N VAL A 344 -3.93 7.22 -15.65
CA VAL A 344 -4.03 8.21 -14.59
C VAL A 344 -4.21 7.49 -13.28
N GLY A 345 -3.41 7.87 -12.28
CA GLY A 345 -3.59 7.36 -10.93
C GLY A 345 -4.97 7.72 -10.37
N ALA A 346 -5.91 6.81 -10.51
CA ALA A 346 -6.93 6.53 -9.53
C ALA A 346 -6.66 5.10 -9.05
N ALA A 347 -6.72 4.86 -7.74
CA ALA A 347 -6.60 3.51 -7.18
C ALA A 347 -7.54 2.56 -7.93
N GLY A 348 -6.97 1.68 -8.74
CA GLY A 348 -7.71 0.85 -9.68
C GLY A 348 -8.37 -0.32 -8.97
N GLY A 349 -9.70 -0.27 -8.84
CA GLY A 349 -10.56 -1.38 -8.47
C GLY A 349 -11.33 -1.90 -9.69
N ASP A 350 -11.47 -3.21 -9.76
CA ASP A 350 -11.99 -4.08 -10.82
C ASP A 350 -13.50 -3.95 -11.15
N GLY A 351 -14.03 -2.75 -11.39
CA GLY A 351 -15.40 -2.60 -11.90
C GLY A 351 -16.54 -3.12 -10.99
N ARG A 352 -16.23 -3.64 -9.80
CA ARG A 352 -17.18 -3.83 -8.70
C ARG A 352 -17.57 -2.46 -8.15
N PRO A 353 -18.81 -2.25 -7.66
CA PRO A 353 -19.19 -0.98 -7.06
C PRO A 353 -18.25 -0.68 -5.89
N ASN A 354 -17.36 0.29 -6.07
CA ASN A 354 -16.42 0.74 -5.06
C ASN A 354 -17.19 1.04 -3.76
N PRO A 355 -16.84 0.42 -2.61
CA PRO A 355 -17.50 0.69 -1.33
C PRO A 355 -17.59 2.19 -1.01
N MET A 356 -16.59 2.98 -1.44
CA MET A 356 -16.60 4.44 -1.35
C MET A 356 -17.79 5.07 -2.09
N ASN A 357 -18.10 4.59 -3.29
CA ASN A 357 -19.21 5.11 -4.11
C ASN A 357 -20.55 4.61 -3.57
N LYS A 358 -20.62 3.34 -3.14
CA LYS A 358 -21.83 2.75 -2.54
C LYS A 358 -22.25 3.49 -1.27
N HIS A 359 -21.29 3.93 -0.46
CA HIS A 359 -21.54 4.53 0.85
C HIS A 359 -21.25 6.04 0.90
N ALA A 360 -21.14 6.72 -0.24
CA ALA A 360 -20.72 8.12 -0.33
C ALA A 360 -21.52 9.06 0.60
N ALA A 361 -22.85 8.92 0.65
CA ALA A 361 -23.70 9.75 1.51
C ALA A 361 -23.45 9.53 3.02
N HIS A 362 -23.21 8.28 3.44
CA HIS A 362 -22.87 7.97 4.83
C HIS A 362 -21.47 8.49 5.17
N LEU A 363 -20.50 8.27 4.28
CA LEU A 363 -19.12 8.72 4.46
C LEU A 363 -19.00 10.23 4.50
N GLN A 364 -19.82 10.97 3.76
CA GLN A 364 -19.89 12.42 3.84
C GLN A 364 -20.33 12.90 5.23
N ARG A 365 -21.33 12.26 5.83
CA ARG A 365 -21.79 12.58 7.20
C ARG A 365 -20.73 12.23 8.24
N VAL A 366 -20.06 11.08 8.10
CA VAL A 366 -18.93 10.69 8.94
C VAL A 366 -17.81 11.72 8.85
N ALA A 367 -17.43 12.14 7.63
CA ALA A 367 -16.39 13.13 7.40
C ALA A 367 -16.74 14.50 8.01
N GLN A 368 -17.97 14.99 7.82
CA GLN A 368 -18.45 16.23 8.44
C GLN A 368 -18.38 16.17 9.96
N GLY A 369 -18.77 15.03 10.55
CA GLY A 369 -18.68 14.82 11.99
C GLY A 369 -17.25 14.81 12.50
N LEU A 370 -16.32 14.14 11.80
CA LEU A 370 -14.90 14.17 12.12
C LEU A 370 -14.33 15.60 12.05
N VAL A 371 -14.60 16.35 10.99
CA VAL A 371 -14.15 17.73 10.83
C VAL A 371 -14.68 18.62 11.95
N SER A 372 -15.93 18.43 12.37
CA SER A 372 -16.55 19.25 13.42
C SER A 372 -15.89 19.12 14.80
N GLN A 373 -15.16 18.01 15.03
CA GLN A 373 -14.51 17.71 16.30
C GLN A 373 -12.98 17.76 16.21
N ALA A 374 -12.42 17.74 15.00
CA ALA A 374 -10.98 17.76 14.80
C ALA A 374 -10.38 19.11 15.30
N PRO A 375 -9.29 19.08 16.08
CA PRO A 375 -8.66 20.30 16.59
C PRO A 375 -7.99 21.09 15.46
N ALA A 376 -7.79 22.39 15.66
CA ALA A 376 -7.07 23.21 14.67
C ALA A 376 -5.67 22.62 14.37
N GLY A 377 -5.29 22.58 13.10
CA GLY A 377 -3.99 22.04 12.67
C GLY A 377 -3.89 20.52 12.57
N TRP A 378 -5.01 19.79 12.64
CA TRP A 378 -5.03 18.35 12.42
C TRP A 378 -4.50 17.96 11.03
N THR A 379 -3.78 16.84 10.95
CA THR A 379 -3.24 16.26 9.71
C THR A 379 -3.95 14.96 9.31
N ARG A 380 -4.63 14.31 10.26
CA ARG A 380 -5.50 13.15 10.05
C ARG A 380 -6.61 13.12 11.11
N ALA A 381 -7.80 12.68 10.73
CA ALA A 381 -8.87 12.34 11.67
C ALA A 381 -9.39 10.95 11.31
N ARG A 382 -9.66 10.09 12.30
CA ARG A 382 -10.19 8.75 12.06
C ARG A 382 -11.29 8.39 13.05
N VAL A 383 -12.17 7.49 12.63
CA VAL A 383 -13.11 6.79 13.52
C VAL A 383 -13.07 5.30 13.24
N LEU A 384 -12.75 4.52 14.26
CA LEU A 384 -12.98 3.09 14.30
C LEU A 384 -14.37 2.85 14.89
N CYS A 385 -15.21 2.15 14.14
CA CYS A 385 -16.53 1.72 14.54
C CYS A 385 -16.53 0.22 14.73
N ARG A 386 -17.04 -0.25 15.87
CA ARG A 386 -17.30 -1.68 16.15
C ARG A 386 -18.79 -1.86 16.40
N MET A 387 -19.43 -2.83 15.76
CA MET A 387 -20.87 -3.08 15.92
C MET A 387 -21.21 -4.57 15.91
N VAL A 388 -22.03 -4.98 16.88
CA VAL A 388 -22.65 -6.31 16.94
C VAL A 388 -23.99 -6.22 17.65
N GLY A 389 -25.02 -6.81 17.05
CA GLY A 389 -26.38 -6.82 17.59
C GLY A 389 -26.90 -5.39 17.74
N THR A 390 -27.18 -5.01 19.00
CA THR A 390 -27.56 -3.64 19.39
C THR A 390 -26.40 -2.81 19.92
N ARG A 391 -25.24 -3.42 20.14
CA ARG A 391 -24.05 -2.75 20.66
C ARG A 391 -23.27 -2.08 19.54
N GLY A 392 -22.92 -0.82 19.75
CA GLY A 392 -21.98 -0.08 18.92
C GLY A 392 -20.97 0.68 19.78
N GLU A 393 -19.73 0.74 19.32
CA GLU A 393 -18.65 1.50 19.93
C GLU A 393 -17.92 2.32 18.85
N LEU A 394 -17.67 3.60 19.15
CA LEU A 394 -16.93 4.51 18.27
C LEU A 394 -15.69 5.01 19.01
N LEU A 395 -14.53 4.79 18.42
CA LEU A 395 -13.26 5.35 18.88
C LEU A 395 -12.77 6.30 17.81
N ALA A 396 -12.80 7.59 18.11
CA ALA A 396 -12.35 8.62 17.20
C ALA A 396 -11.09 9.30 17.73
N ALA A 397 -10.19 9.65 16.82
CA ALA A 397 -8.94 10.32 17.15
C ALA A 397 -8.54 11.28 16.03
N ALA A 398 -7.76 12.29 16.38
CA ALA A 398 -7.11 13.20 15.44
C ALA A 398 -5.61 13.24 15.68
N THR A 399 -4.84 13.31 14.61
CA THR A 399 -3.39 13.48 14.61
C THR A 399 -3.07 14.94 14.32
N ASP A 400 -2.17 15.56 15.09
CA ASP A 400 -1.70 16.93 14.86
C ASP A 400 -0.52 17.00 13.86
N ALA A 401 0.06 18.18 13.69
CA ALA A 401 1.22 18.40 12.82
C ALA A 401 2.50 17.74 13.32
N ASP A 402 2.60 17.50 14.63
CA ASP A 402 3.73 16.83 15.28
C ASP A 402 3.60 15.30 15.24
N GLY A 403 2.52 14.79 14.63
CA GLY A 403 2.25 13.36 14.52
C GLY A 403 1.63 12.75 15.78
N LYS A 404 1.31 13.55 16.79
CA LYS A 404 0.70 13.08 18.03
C LYS A 404 -0.79 12.84 17.81
N GLU A 405 -1.24 11.63 18.14
CA GLU A 405 -2.65 11.27 18.10
C GLU A 405 -3.33 11.55 19.43
N THR A 406 -4.50 12.22 19.37
CA THR A 406 -5.33 12.54 20.53
C THR A 406 -6.75 12.06 20.30
N GLY A 407 -7.32 11.35 21.28
CA GLY A 407 -8.71 10.89 21.21
C GLY A 407 -9.69 12.06 21.19
N LEU A 408 -10.74 11.95 20.38
CA LEU A 408 -11.83 12.92 20.36
C LEU A 408 -12.83 12.56 21.46
N ALA A 409 -13.22 13.54 22.28
CA ALA A 409 -14.10 13.34 23.44
C ALA A 409 -15.51 12.84 23.07
N GLY A 410 -15.90 12.98 21.82
CA GLY A 410 -17.14 12.46 21.27
C GLY A 410 -17.26 12.78 19.79
N LEU A 411 -18.25 12.18 19.13
CA LEU A 411 -18.64 12.51 17.76
C LEU A 411 -20.11 12.94 17.76
N PRO A 412 -20.53 13.81 16.82
CA PRO A 412 -21.95 14.10 16.64
C PRO A 412 -22.74 12.80 16.44
N GLY A 413 -23.93 12.70 17.04
CA GLY A 413 -24.76 11.48 16.99
C GLY A 413 -25.07 11.02 15.56
N ASP A 414 -25.02 11.94 14.60
CA ASP A 414 -25.19 11.65 13.18
C ASP A 414 -24.11 10.71 12.61
N VAL A 415 -22.89 10.72 13.17
CA VAL A 415 -21.80 9.84 12.73
C VAL A 415 -22.10 8.38 13.06
N GLY A 416 -22.53 8.10 14.30
CA GLY A 416 -22.92 6.75 14.71
C GLY A 416 -24.13 6.25 13.92
N LYS A 417 -25.10 7.12 13.66
CA LYS A 417 -26.25 6.80 12.81
C LYS A 417 -25.82 6.49 11.37
N ALA A 418 -24.95 7.31 10.77
CA ALA A 418 -24.44 7.08 9.43
C ALA A 418 -23.67 5.75 9.32
N LEU A 419 -22.87 5.39 10.32
CA LEU A 419 -22.16 4.11 10.37
C LEU A 419 -23.12 2.92 10.57
N ALA A 420 -24.16 3.05 11.38
CA ALA A 420 -25.18 2.01 11.53
C ALA A 420 -26.00 1.79 10.24
N GLU A 421 -26.36 2.87 9.56
CA GLU A 421 -27.01 2.82 8.23
C GLU A 421 -26.08 2.20 7.18
N MET A 422 -24.80 2.61 7.19
CA MET A 422 -23.78 2.02 6.32
C MET A 422 -23.64 0.52 6.57
N ARG A 423 -23.68 0.08 7.84
CA ARG A 423 -23.66 -1.34 8.22
C ARG A 423 -24.84 -2.07 7.61
N HIS A 424 -26.04 -1.54 7.80
CA HIS A 424 -27.24 -2.14 7.24
C HIS A 424 -27.20 -2.22 5.71
N ALA A 425 -26.71 -1.18 5.04
CA ALA A 425 -26.54 -1.15 3.58
C ALA A 425 -25.38 -2.04 3.07
N SER A 426 -24.47 -2.45 3.96
CA SER A 426 -23.37 -3.36 3.65
C SER A 426 -23.76 -4.84 3.79
N PHE A 427 -24.96 -5.12 4.31
CA PHE A 427 -25.46 -6.49 4.43
C PHE A 427 -25.62 -7.15 3.06
N GLU A 428 -25.03 -8.34 2.95
CA GLU A 428 -25.18 -9.24 1.81
C GLU A 428 -25.79 -10.56 2.32
N PRO A 429 -26.93 -11.03 1.76
CA PRO A 429 -27.53 -12.30 2.15
C PRO A 429 -26.52 -13.45 2.08
N GLY A 430 -26.46 -14.28 3.13
CA GLY A 430 -25.50 -15.39 3.24
C GLY A 430 -24.09 -14.96 3.65
N ARG A 431 -23.70 -13.70 3.47
CA ARG A 431 -22.37 -13.20 3.88
C ARG A 431 -22.38 -12.42 5.19
N GLY A 432 -23.52 -11.79 5.51
CA GLY A 432 -23.65 -10.90 6.66
C GLY A 432 -23.15 -9.49 6.37
N THR A 433 -22.75 -8.78 7.41
CA THR A 433 -22.23 -7.40 7.34
C THR A 433 -20.88 -7.29 8.07
N TRP A 434 -20.19 -6.15 8.01
CA TRP A 434 -18.95 -5.96 8.78
C TRP A 434 -19.19 -5.87 10.30
N PHE A 435 -18.19 -6.25 11.08
CA PHE A 435 -18.09 -6.08 12.54
C PHE A 435 -17.31 -4.83 12.94
N ALA A 436 -16.36 -4.40 12.10
CA ALA A 436 -15.67 -3.13 12.26
C ALA A 436 -15.55 -2.33 10.97
N ALA A 437 -15.56 -1.00 11.10
CA ALA A 437 -15.32 -0.06 10.02
C ALA A 437 -14.34 1.02 10.49
N LEU A 438 -13.24 1.24 9.75
CA LEU A 438 -12.31 2.32 9.99
C LEU A 438 -12.43 3.35 8.86
N VAL A 439 -12.85 4.55 9.23
CA VAL A 439 -12.89 5.70 8.32
C VAL A 439 -11.77 6.65 8.69
N THR A 440 -10.91 6.98 7.73
CA THR A 440 -9.82 7.95 7.87
C THR A 440 -10.04 9.11 6.92
N LEU A 441 -9.86 10.33 7.42
CA LEU A 441 -9.98 11.59 6.70
C LEU A 441 -8.67 12.36 6.80
N GLU A 442 -8.24 12.98 5.70
CA GLU A 442 -7.15 13.95 5.63
C GLU A 442 -7.70 15.37 5.35
N PRO A 443 -6.98 16.46 5.69
CA PRO A 443 -7.43 17.84 5.43
C PRO A 443 -7.69 18.15 3.95
N SER A 444 -7.08 17.39 3.05
CA SER A 444 -7.31 17.44 1.59
C SER A 444 -8.72 17.00 1.18
N GLY A 445 -9.49 16.41 2.10
CA GLY A 445 -10.78 15.77 1.82
C GLY A 445 -10.65 14.31 1.38
N LYS A 446 -9.43 13.77 1.32
CA LYS A 446 -9.21 12.35 1.01
C LYS A 446 -9.78 11.48 2.13
N LEU A 447 -10.71 10.60 1.77
CA LEU A 447 -11.33 9.62 2.65
C LEU A 447 -10.86 8.21 2.30
N THR A 448 -10.59 7.41 3.33
CA THR A 448 -10.32 5.98 3.21
C THR A 448 -11.32 5.24 4.09
N LEU A 449 -11.91 4.16 3.56
CA LEU A 449 -12.80 3.26 4.27
C LEU A 449 -12.20 1.86 4.25
N ASN A 450 -12.09 1.24 5.42
CA ASN A 450 -11.72 -0.16 5.57
C ASN A 450 -12.79 -0.88 6.39
N LEU A 451 -13.21 -2.07 5.96
CA LEU A 451 -14.28 -2.85 6.59
C LEU A 451 -13.76 -4.24 6.98
N ASP A 452 -14.04 -4.67 8.20
CA ASP A 452 -13.67 -5.98 8.72
C ASP A 452 -14.92 -6.82 8.98
N TYR A 453 -15.01 -7.98 8.33
CA TYR A 453 -16.13 -8.92 8.42
C TYR A 453 -15.82 -10.16 9.25
N THR A 454 -14.57 -10.30 9.72
CA THR A 454 -14.01 -11.61 10.07
C THR A 454 -13.33 -11.67 11.42
N HIS A 455 -12.83 -10.56 11.99
CA HIS A 455 -12.19 -10.63 13.32
C HIS A 455 -13.16 -10.40 14.47
N GLU A 456 -12.91 -11.12 15.58
CA GLU A 456 -13.53 -10.82 16.87
C GLU A 456 -13.09 -9.44 17.34
N GLN A 457 -14.06 -8.60 17.69
CA GLN A 457 -13.78 -7.25 18.15
C GLN A 457 -13.55 -7.23 19.65
N LYS A 458 -12.52 -6.51 20.08
CA LYS A 458 -12.29 -6.22 21.50
C LYS A 458 -13.20 -5.09 21.95
N TRP A 459 -14.05 -5.34 22.94
CA TRP A 459 -15.01 -4.37 23.47
C TRP A 459 -14.48 -3.71 24.74
N SER A 460 -14.69 -2.40 24.90
CA SER A 460 -14.29 -1.70 26.14
C SER A 460 -15.05 -2.17 27.39
N LYS A 461 -16.23 -2.76 27.19
CA LYS A 461 -17.02 -3.40 28.24
C LYS A 461 -17.50 -4.76 27.71
N PRO A 462 -17.61 -5.78 28.58
CA PRO A 462 -18.20 -7.05 28.21
C PRO A 462 -19.56 -6.85 27.51
N LEU A 463 -19.81 -7.64 26.48
CA LEU A 463 -21.10 -7.63 25.80
C LEU A 463 -22.17 -8.26 26.70
N GLU A 464 -23.41 -7.78 26.57
CA GLU A 464 -24.56 -8.49 27.11
C GLU A 464 -24.70 -9.86 26.40
N PRO A 465 -25.14 -10.92 27.11
CA PRO A 465 -25.38 -12.21 26.48
C PRO A 465 -26.36 -12.10 25.29
N GLY A 466 -26.13 -12.89 24.25
CA GLY A 466 -27.01 -12.94 23.08
C GLY A 466 -26.79 -11.84 22.03
N GLN A 467 -25.83 -10.92 22.21
CA GLN A 467 -25.57 -9.88 21.20
C GLN A 467 -25.12 -10.46 19.85
N TYR A 468 -24.33 -11.54 19.85
CA TYR A 468 -23.91 -12.23 18.63
C TYR A 468 -25.08 -12.95 17.96
N THR A 469 -25.93 -13.61 18.76
CA THR A 469 -27.16 -14.26 18.29
C THR A 469 -28.11 -13.25 17.62
N ALA A 470 -28.36 -12.11 18.28
CA ALA A 470 -29.18 -11.04 17.73
C ALA A 470 -28.58 -10.44 16.45
N ASP A 471 -27.24 -10.35 16.37
CA ASP A 471 -26.57 -9.89 15.15
C ASP A 471 -26.79 -10.86 13.98
N LEU A 472 -26.65 -12.16 14.22
CA LEU A 472 -26.83 -13.19 13.20
C LEU A 472 -28.28 -13.32 12.74
N GLN A 473 -29.25 -13.12 13.65
CA GLN A 473 -30.68 -13.03 13.28
C GLN A 473 -30.94 -11.85 12.34
N ARG A 474 -30.27 -10.71 12.56
CA ARG A 474 -30.45 -9.50 11.76
C ARG A 474 -29.66 -9.52 10.45
N TYR A 475 -28.47 -10.12 10.46
CA TYR A 475 -27.56 -10.20 9.32
C TYR A 475 -27.11 -11.66 9.12
N PRO A 476 -28.00 -12.53 8.61
CA PRO A 476 -27.70 -13.95 8.46
C PRO A 476 -26.44 -14.20 7.64
N ARG A 477 -25.67 -15.19 8.11
CA ARG A 477 -24.45 -15.69 7.46
C ARG A 477 -24.61 -17.18 7.22
N ASP A 478 -24.16 -17.61 6.06
CA ASP A 478 -23.95 -19.01 5.75
C ASP A 478 -22.71 -19.50 6.50
N ASP A 479 -22.58 -20.82 6.60
CA ASP A 479 -21.47 -21.44 7.32
C ASP A 479 -20.10 -20.98 6.76
N GLU A 480 -19.93 -20.89 5.44
CA GLU A 480 -18.66 -20.45 4.83
C GLU A 480 -18.26 -19.02 5.25
N HIS A 481 -19.23 -18.18 5.63
CA HIS A 481 -19.01 -16.78 6.02
C HIS A 481 -19.10 -16.53 7.53
N THR A 482 -19.19 -17.59 8.33
CA THR A 482 -19.24 -17.53 9.79
C THR A 482 -17.87 -17.90 10.37
N PRO A 483 -17.11 -16.92 10.92
CA PRO A 483 -15.79 -17.18 11.51
C PRO A 483 -15.85 -18.13 12.71
N ASP A 484 -14.77 -18.88 12.96
CA ASP A 484 -14.73 -19.88 14.04
C ASP A 484 -14.99 -19.28 15.43
N TRP A 485 -14.38 -18.15 15.75
CA TRP A 485 -14.62 -17.45 17.02
C TRP A 485 -16.10 -17.10 17.20
N LEU A 486 -16.83 -16.78 16.12
CA LEU A 486 -18.24 -16.43 16.21
C LEU A 486 -19.07 -17.67 16.52
N ARG A 487 -18.72 -18.84 15.96
CA ARG A 487 -19.35 -20.12 16.31
C ARG A 487 -19.15 -20.45 17.78
N GLU A 488 -17.94 -20.24 18.28
CA GLU A 488 -17.61 -20.43 19.70
C GLU A 488 -18.46 -19.52 20.59
N ARG A 489 -18.56 -18.22 20.26
CA ARG A 489 -19.40 -17.27 21.00
C ARG A 489 -20.89 -17.62 20.97
N LEU A 490 -21.40 -18.11 19.84
CA LEU A 490 -22.79 -18.55 19.73
C LEU A 490 -23.06 -19.79 20.59
N ALA A 491 -22.14 -20.75 20.60
CA ALA A 491 -22.24 -21.92 21.47
C ALA A 491 -22.18 -21.54 22.97
N GLU A 492 -21.37 -20.54 23.33
CA GLU A 492 -21.33 -19.98 24.69
C GLU A 492 -22.65 -19.29 25.08
N ASP A 493 -23.24 -18.49 24.18
CA ASP A 493 -24.54 -17.84 24.37
C ASP A 493 -25.68 -18.87 24.58
N GLU A 494 -25.68 -19.95 23.78
CA GLU A 494 -26.63 -21.06 23.90
C GLU A 494 -26.47 -21.81 25.22
N ALA A 495 -25.24 -22.15 25.60
CA ALA A 495 -24.93 -22.83 26.85
C ALA A 495 -25.30 -21.99 28.09
N SER A 496 -25.26 -20.65 27.96
CA SER A 496 -25.62 -19.70 29.01
C SER A 496 -27.14 -19.44 29.11
N GLY A 497 -27.96 -20.05 28.25
CA GLY A 497 -29.42 -19.95 28.28
C GLY A 497 -30.00 -18.66 27.67
N ALA A 498 -29.21 -17.89 26.92
CA ALA A 498 -29.64 -16.63 26.31
C ALA A 498 -30.43 -16.80 24.98
N GLY A 499 -30.61 -18.04 24.50
CA GLY A 499 -31.22 -18.36 23.19
C GLY A 499 -32.66 -18.90 23.20
N GLY A 500 -33.36 -18.95 24.35
CA GLY A 500 -34.76 -19.40 24.38
C GLY A 500 -35.73 -18.29 23.95
N PRO A 501 -36.77 -18.57 23.14
CA PRO A 501 -37.76 -17.56 22.78
C PRO A 501 -38.54 -17.12 24.03
N ALA A 502 -38.74 -15.81 24.18
CA ALA A 502 -39.76 -15.29 25.07
C ALA A 502 -41.12 -15.48 24.39
N ASP A 503 -41.99 -16.28 25.00
CA ASP A 503 -43.41 -16.45 24.63
C ASP A 503 -44.19 -15.13 24.64
#